data_AF-A0A8H6SL84-F1
#
_entry.id   AF-A0A8H6SL84-F1
#
_cell.length_a   1.000
_cell.length_b   1.000
_cell.length_c   1.000
_cell.angle_alpha   90.00
_cell.angle_beta   90.00
_cell.angle_gamma   90.00
#
_symmetry.space_group_name_H-M   'P 1'
#
loop_
_entity.id
_entity.type
_entity.pdbx_description
1 polymer ?
#
loop_
_entity_poly.entity_id
_entity_poly.type
_entity_poly.pdbx_seq_one_letter_code
_entity_poly.pdbx_strand_id
1 'polypeptide(L)'
;MASKLNSISSLPQKEQAAGFIALSQEIFAGPSTSVASDIHALVETVVNTDAVGLVVGRQVLSELVKVLGDGAVKDEDLYKSIVEDTLSIVQPRIVSYEEQARFVVNILRFQLADILEKEEEWSEAARVLMGTSLDSGQRSMADGDKLRVYVRIVRLLLEDEDSVQAETYYNRAALLVHSTNDKETLLQFKLCQARISDYSRKFLEASQRYHELSYVGEIDEEERQHMLSAAVTCAVLAPAGPNRSRVLASLYRDERTLELPTYNVLSKMFLDHILRSTEVKSFEATLKPHQLAKIAISSNDRLASAGQDDDPTSSNEPAISTRTGPSTVLDRAVMEHNLLASSKIYNNITFRGLGALLDLTPGAAETMARKMIEQGRLRGSIDQVDKLIWFESSREEDDAQGKAGGLGDVEEAEDTGAPFTKRWDNQIRLTAANVESIVQHLSEKGLVSVNA
;
A
#
# COMPACT_ATOMS: atom_id res chain seq x y z
N MET A 1 26.31 -23.38 40.58
CA MET A 1 25.18 -23.68 39.70
C MET A 1 25.38 -25.00 38.95
N ALA A 2 26.46 -25.18 38.18
CA ALA A 2 26.82 -26.46 37.53
C ALA A 2 26.87 -27.71 38.45
N SER A 3 27.32 -27.58 39.71
CA SER A 3 27.32 -28.69 40.68
C SER A 3 25.91 -29.10 41.13
N LYS A 4 25.01 -28.14 41.34
CA LYS A 4 23.59 -28.38 41.66
C LYS A 4 22.89 -29.05 40.48
N LEU A 5 23.13 -28.56 39.25
CA LEU A 5 22.58 -29.14 38.02
C LEU A 5 23.01 -30.61 37.81
N ASN A 6 24.29 -30.92 38.01
CA ASN A 6 24.81 -32.30 37.90
C ASN A 6 24.28 -33.23 39.00
N SER A 7 23.98 -32.70 40.20
CA SER A 7 23.35 -33.50 41.26
C SER A 7 21.91 -33.85 40.90
N ILE A 8 21.18 -32.91 40.29
CA ILE A 8 19.78 -33.09 39.87
C ILE A 8 19.70 -34.03 38.66
N SER A 9 20.64 -33.98 37.71
CA SER A 9 20.66 -34.90 36.55
C SER A 9 20.90 -36.37 36.92
N SER A 10 21.35 -36.67 38.14
CA SER A 10 21.58 -38.04 38.63
C SER A 10 20.37 -38.68 39.33
N LEU A 11 19.33 -37.89 39.64
CA LEU A 11 18.13 -38.33 40.35
C LEU A 11 17.15 -39.09 39.43
N PRO A 12 16.14 -39.81 39.98
CA PRO A 12 15.11 -40.47 39.18
C PRO A 12 14.27 -39.46 38.39
N GLN A 13 13.85 -39.83 37.17
CA GLN A 13 13.18 -38.95 36.19
C GLN A 13 11.99 -38.13 36.73
N LYS A 14 11.27 -38.64 37.73
CA LYS A 14 10.12 -37.96 38.39
C LYS A 14 10.55 -36.86 39.37
N GLU A 15 11.69 -37.05 40.03
CA GLU A 15 12.28 -36.08 40.98
C GLU A 15 13.18 -35.08 40.26
N GLN A 16 13.74 -35.45 39.10
CA GLN A 16 14.49 -34.54 38.23
C GLN A 16 13.64 -33.33 37.81
N ALA A 17 12.42 -33.55 37.31
CA ALA A 17 11.54 -32.47 36.88
C ALA A 17 11.18 -31.50 38.02
N ALA A 18 10.82 -32.03 39.18
CA ALA A 18 10.52 -31.21 40.36
C ALA A 18 11.76 -30.44 40.86
N GLY A 19 12.94 -31.06 40.82
CA GLY A 19 14.20 -30.44 41.21
C GLY A 19 14.61 -29.29 40.29
N PHE A 20 14.48 -29.46 38.97
CA PHE A 20 14.77 -28.39 38.00
C PHE A 20 13.75 -27.24 38.06
N ILE A 21 12.47 -27.52 38.33
CA ILE A 21 11.44 -26.48 38.53
C ILE A 21 11.68 -25.70 39.83
N ALA A 22 12.04 -26.36 40.92
CA ALA A 22 12.39 -25.67 42.17
C ALA A 22 13.66 -24.81 41.99
N LEU A 23 14.64 -25.30 41.22
CA LEU A 23 15.85 -24.56 40.91
C LEU A 23 15.56 -23.32 40.04
N SER A 24 14.66 -23.41 39.05
CA SER A 24 14.30 -22.25 38.24
C SER A 24 13.65 -21.16 39.10
N GLN A 25 12.76 -21.52 40.02
CA GLN A 25 12.16 -20.58 40.97
C GLN A 25 13.22 -19.97 41.94
N GLU A 26 14.21 -20.74 42.38
CA GLU A 26 15.34 -20.24 43.19
C GLU A 26 16.20 -19.23 42.41
N ILE A 27 16.41 -19.47 41.11
CA ILE A 27 17.18 -18.57 40.22
C ILE A 27 16.45 -17.24 40.02
N PHE A 28 15.14 -17.26 39.77
CA PHE A 28 14.35 -16.02 39.63
C PHE A 28 14.22 -15.22 40.93
N ALA A 29 14.38 -15.86 42.09
CA ALA A 29 14.42 -15.19 43.39
C ALA A 29 15.81 -14.61 43.75
N GLY A 30 16.84 -14.90 42.95
CA GLY A 30 18.22 -14.44 43.13
C GLY A 30 18.49 -13.02 42.59
N PRO A 31 19.75 -12.54 42.71
CA PRO A 31 20.16 -11.23 42.19
C PRO A 31 20.16 -11.21 40.65
N SER A 32 19.53 -10.18 40.05
CA SER A 32 19.28 -10.05 38.60
C SER A 32 20.50 -10.20 37.70
N THR A 33 21.70 -9.88 38.18
CA THR A 33 22.95 -9.93 37.40
C THR A 33 23.42 -11.35 37.04
N SER A 34 23.07 -12.38 37.81
CA SER A 34 23.45 -13.78 37.50
C SER A 34 22.35 -14.59 36.83
N VAL A 35 21.12 -14.07 36.82
CA VAL A 35 19.92 -14.77 36.35
C VAL A 35 20.05 -15.22 34.90
N ALA A 36 20.56 -14.38 33.99
CA ALA A 36 20.75 -14.75 32.58
C ALA A 36 21.73 -15.92 32.42
N SER A 37 22.91 -15.85 33.05
CA SER A 37 23.89 -16.93 33.01
C SER A 37 23.40 -18.22 33.69
N ASP A 38 22.59 -18.07 34.75
CA ASP A 38 22.06 -19.19 35.51
C ASP A 38 20.94 -19.92 34.75
N ILE A 39 20.09 -19.18 34.05
CA ILE A 39 19.08 -19.74 33.14
C ILE A 39 19.73 -20.34 31.90
N HIS A 40 20.75 -19.69 31.32
CA HIS A 40 21.49 -20.22 30.18
C HIS A 40 22.03 -21.62 30.47
N ALA A 41 22.76 -21.79 31.58
CA ALA A 41 23.30 -23.10 31.92
C ALA A 41 22.22 -24.09 32.39
N LEU A 42 21.10 -23.65 32.98
CA LEU A 42 19.95 -24.52 33.23
C LEU A 42 19.38 -25.08 31.92
N VAL A 43 19.10 -24.21 30.94
CA VAL A 43 18.55 -24.58 29.63
C VAL A 43 19.55 -25.45 28.87
N GLU A 44 20.83 -25.11 28.85
CA GLU A 44 21.88 -25.91 28.22
C GLU A 44 21.94 -27.33 28.81
N THR A 45 21.89 -27.45 30.15
CA THR A 45 21.95 -28.76 30.81
C THR A 45 20.69 -29.57 30.54
N VAL A 46 19.52 -28.94 30.56
CA VAL A 46 18.22 -29.59 30.33
C VAL A 46 18.03 -29.99 28.86
N VAL A 47 18.62 -29.23 27.92
CA VAL A 47 18.44 -29.42 26.48
C VAL A 47 19.50 -30.33 25.87
N ASN A 48 20.77 -30.19 26.27
CA ASN A 48 21.90 -30.89 25.65
C ASN A 48 22.34 -32.15 26.39
N THR A 49 21.97 -32.32 27.66
CA THR A 49 22.38 -33.51 28.42
C THR A 49 21.43 -34.68 28.18
N ASP A 50 21.90 -35.74 27.52
CA ASP A 50 21.09 -36.93 27.20
C ASP A 50 20.57 -37.68 28.44
N ALA A 51 21.17 -37.45 29.63
CA ALA A 51 20.69 -37.97 30.90
C ALA A 51 19.35 -37.36 31.36
N VAL A 52 19.01 -36.16 30.87
CA VAL A 52 17.75 -35.48 31.14
C VAL A 52 16.77 -35.88 30.04
N GLY A 53 15.89 -36.83 30.33
CA GLY A 53 14.94 -37.31 29.32
C GLY A 53 14.06 -36.19 28.74
N LEU A 54 13.67 -36.30 27.47
CA LEU A 54 12.90 -35.28 26.73
C LEU A 54 11.62 -34.82 27.45
N VAL A 55 10.99 -35.68 28.26
CA VAL A 55 9.77 -35.35 29.04
C VAL A 55 10.08 -34.32 30.14
N VAL A 56 11.21 -34.48 30.82
CA VAL A 56 11.66 -33.55 31.87
C VAL A 56 11.98 -32.20 31.25
N GLY A 57 12.69 -32.19 30.11
CA GLY A 57 13.00 -30.96 29.39
C GLY A 57 11.76 -30.18 28.96
N ARG A 58 10.71 -30.87 28.46
CA ARG A 58 9.43 -30.22 28.13
C ARG A 58 8.76 -29.57 29.33
N GLN A 59 8.77 -30.24 30.48
CA GLN A 59 8.10 -29.76 31.68
C GLN A 59 8.81 -28.53 32.27
N VAL A 60 10.14 -28.55 32.28
CA VAL A 60 10.98 -27.41 32.72
C VAL A 60 10.82 -26.23 31.78
N LEU A 61 10.87 -26.44 30.46
CA LEU A 61 10.67 -25.36 29.49
C LEU A 61 9.27 -24.75 29.58
N SER A 62 8.22 -25.57 29.74
CA SER A 62 6.84 -25.09 29.92
C SER A 62 6.69 -24.22 31.17
N GLU A 63 7.31 -24.62 32.27
CA GLU A 63 7.30 -23.83 33.51
C GLU A 63 8.13 -22.55 33.38
N LEU A 64 9.30 -22.63 32.72
CA LEU A 64 10.14 -21.46 32.44
C LEU A 64 9.35 -20.38 31.67
N VAL A 65 8.59 -20.78 30.64
CA VAL A 65 7.76 -19.86 29.86
C VAL A 65 6.64 -19.25 30.68
N LYS A 66 6.01 -20.02 31.59
CA LYS A 66 5.01 -19.47 32.50
C LYS A 66 5.61 -18.45 33.46
N VAL A 67 6.73 -18.77 34.08
CA VAL A 67 7.40 -17.87 35.04
C VAL A 67 7.88 -16.59 34.35
N LEU A 68 8.39 -16.70 33.12
CA LEU A 68 8.73 -15.55 32.28
C LEU A 68 7.48 -14.72 31.92
N GLY A 69 6.38 -15.38 31.56
CA GLY A 69 5.10 -14.73 31.24
C GLY A 69 4.39 -14.06 32.41
N ASP A 70 4.56 -14.59 33.63
CA ASP A 70 4.00 -14.01 34.87
C ASP A 70 4.77 -12.77 35.36
N GLY A 71 5.79 -12.31 34.61
CA GLY A 71 6.50 -11.07 34.87
C GLY A 71 7.57 -11.16 35.96
N ALA A 72 8.18 -12.35 36.13
CA ALA A 72 9.29 -12.54 37.07
C ALA A 72 10.51 -11.66 36.74
N VAL A 73 10.68 -11.27 35.48
CA VAL A 73 11.72 -10.34 35.02
C VAL A 73 11.04 -9.07 34.53
N LYS A 74 11.28 -7.94 35.23
CA LYS A 74 10.76 -6.62 34.85
C LYS A 74 11.67 -5.85 33.90
N ASP A 75 12.91 -6.28 33.77
CA ASP A 75 13.92 -5.67 32.90
C ASP A 75 13.80 -6.27 31.49
N GLU A 76 13.36 -5.48 30.53
CA GLU A 76 13.06 -5.92 29.16
C GLU A 76 14.33 -6.37 28.42
N ASP A 77 15.48 -5.75 28.69
CA ASP A 77 16.76 -6.12 28.07
C ASP A 77 17.26 -7.48 28.59
N LEU A 78 17.10 -7.72 29.90
CA LEU A 78 17.43 -9.00 30.52
C LEU A 78 16.50 -10.10 30.01
N TYR A 79 15.21 -9.79 29.83
CA TYR A 79 14.22 -10.72 29.28
C TYR A 79 14.58 -11.13 27.84
N LYS A 80 14.89 -10.15 26.96
CA LYS A 80 15.30 -10.41 25.57
C LYS A 80 16.52 -11.33 25.52
N SER A 81 17.57 -11.03 26.28
CA SER A 81 18.78 -11.87 26.33
C SER A 81 18.48 -13.30 26.77
N ILE A 82 17.64 -13.48 27.80
CA ILE A 82 17.26 -14.83 28.27
C ILE A 82 16.48 -15.59 27.19
N VAL A 83 15.54 -14.93 26.51
CA VAL A 83 14.71 -15.57 25.49
C VAL A 83 15.52 -15.89 24.24
N GLU A 84 16.36 -14.99 23.76
CA GLU A 84 17.26 -15.22 22.61
C GLU A 84 18.23 -16.37 22.87
N ASP A 85 18.87 -16.39 24.05
CA ASP A 85 19.75 -17.47 24.47
C ASP A 85 18.99 -18.80 24.50
N THR A 86 17.82 -18.82 25.13
CA THR A 86 16.97 -20.03 25.22
C THR A 86 16.58 -20.52 23.83
N LEU A 87 16.21 -19.61 22.92
CA LEU A 87 15.88 -19.95 21.54
C LEU A 87 17.09 -20.50 20.78
N SER A 88 18.28 -19.92 20.97
CA SER A 88 19.51 -20.38 20.32
C SER A 88 19.91 -21.80 20.74
N ILE A 89 19.73 -22.15 22.01
CA ILE A 89 20.04 -23.48 22.56
C ILE A 89 19.02 -24.53 22.10
N VAL A 90 17.74 -24.16 22.03
CA VAL A 90 16.66 -25.09 21.68
C VAL A 90 16.58 -25.32 20.16
N GLN A 91 16.98 -24.34 19.34
CA GLN A 91 16.85 -24.39 17.87
C GLN A 91 17.49 -25.63 17.20
N PRO A 92 18.72 -26.07 17.53
CA PRO A 92 19.35 -27.24 16.90
C PRO A 92 18.64 -28.56 17.21
N ARG A 93 18.03 -28.68 18.40
CA ARG A 93 17.32 -29.89 18.85
C ARG A 93 15.81 -29.82 18.65
N ILE A 94 15.28 -28.77 18.01
CA ILE A 94 13.83 -28.55 17.86
C ILE A 94 13.10 -29.66 17.07
N VAL A 95 13.84 -30.40 16.23
CA VAL A 95 13.31 -31.58 15.50
C VAL A 95 13.23 -32.82 16.40
N SER A 96 14.14 -32.93 17.38
CA SER A 96 14.20 -34.03 18.35
C SER A 96 13.18 -33.88 19.47
N TYR A 97 12.83 -32.65 19.84
CA TYR A 97 11.71 -32.39 20.74
C TYR A 97 10.38 -32.48 19.98
N GLU A 98 9.43 -33.26 20.49
CA GLU A 98 8.06 -33.34 19.95
C GLU A 98 7.31 -32.00 19.99
N GLU A 99 6.10 -32.00 19.43
CA GLU A 99 5.12 -30.91 19.29
C GLU A 99 4.97 -29.98 20.51
N GLN A 100 5.12 -30.47 21.74
CA GLN A 100 4.97 -29.64 22.94
C GLN A 100 6.13 -28.65 23.17
N ALA A 101 7.38 -29.01 22.88
CA ALA A 101 8.47 -28.05 23.02
C ALA A 101 8.40 -26.97 21.93
N ARG A 102 7.93 -27.34 20.73
CA ARG A 102 7.66 -26.39 19.64
C ARG A 102 6.60 -25.37 20.03
N PHE A 103 5.53 -25.81 20.71
CA PHE A 103 4.49 -24.93 21.24
C PHE A 103 5.06 -23.94 22.26
N VAL A 104 5.88 -24.41 23.19
CA VAL A 104 6.55 -23.57 24.20
C VAL A 104 7.50 -22.55 23.55
N VAL A 105 8.27 -22.97 22.56
CA VAL A 105 9.15 -22.09 21.77
C VAL A 105 8.35 -21.04 20.98
N ASN A 106 7.19 -21.40 20.42
CA ASN A 106 6.33 -20.43 19.75
C ASN A 106 5.78 -19.38 20.72
N ILE A 107 5.42 -19.75 21.96
CA ILE A 107 4.99 -18.79 22.99
C ILE A 107 6.12 -17.81 23.31
N LEU A 108 7.36 -18.28 23.49
CA LEU A 108 8.51 -17.41 23.69
C LEU A 108 8.72 -16.43 22.54
N ARG A 109 8.57 -16.91 21.30
CA ARG A 109 8.64 -16.05 20.10
C ARG A 109 7.54 -15.00 20.07
N PHE A 110 6.31 -15.34 20.45
CA PHE A 110 5.23 -14.36 20.54
C PHE A 110 5.50 -13.30 21.62
N GLN A 111 5.94 -13.70 22.81
CA GLN A 111 6.30 -12.77 23.87
C GLN A 111 7.48 -11.86 23.50
N LEU A 112 8.51 -12.42 22.84
CA LEU A 112 9.64 -11.64 22.34
C LEU A 112 9.18 -10.65 21.25
N ALA A 113 8.32 -11.07 20.34
CA ALA A 113 7.75 -10.18 19.33
C ALA A 113 6.89 -9.06 19.95
N ASP A 114 6.13 -9.34 21.01
CA ASP A 114 5.35 -8.32 21.74
C ASP A 114 6.26 -7.24 22.38
N ILE A 115 7.47 -7.59 22.80
CA ILE A 115 8.45 -6.64 23.36
C ILE A 115 9.11 -5.84 22.23
N LEU A 116 9.60 -6.52 21.19
CA LEU A 116 10.23 -5.86 20.04
C LEU A 116 9.27 -4.90 19.33
N GLU A 117 7.98 -5.23 19.26
CA GLU A 117 6.95 -4.32 18.72
C GLU A 117 6.73 -3.06 19.55
N LYS A 118 6.90 -3.14 20.88
CA LYS A 118 6.81 -1.95 21.75
C LYS A 118 8.04 -1.05 21.62
N GLU A 119 9.19 -1.64 21.29
CA GLU A 119 10.46 -0.94 21.05
C GLU A 119 10.58 -0.40 19.62
N GLU A 120 9.58 -0.61 18.77
CA GLU A 120 9.57 -0.24 17.34
C GLU A 120 10.64 -0.96 16.49
N GLU A 121 11.16 -2.10 16.97
CA GLU A 121 12.11 -2.95 16.25
C GLU A 121 11.39 -3.94 15.31
N TRP A 122 10.83 -3.40 14.22
CA TRP A 122 9.94 -4.14 13.30
C TRP A 122 10.62 -5.32 12.60
N SER A 123 11.87 -5.13 12.16
CA SER A 123 12.61 -6.12 11.37
C SER A 123 12.93 -7.38 12.19
N GLU A 124 13.27 -7.20 13.46
CA GLU A 124 13.58 -8.29 14.39
C GLU A 124 12.31 -9.00 14.84
N ALA A 125 11.26 -8.25 15.18
CA ALA A 125 9.94 -8.81 15.51
C ALA A 125 9.42 -9.70 14.37
N ALA A 126 9.50 -9.23 13.12
CA ALA A 126 9.12 -10.02 11.96
C ALA A 126 9.96 -11.29 11.85
N ARG A 127 11.28 -11.20 12.01
CA ARG A 127 12.20 -12.37 11.95
C ARG A 127 11.88 -13.42 13.00
N VAL A 128 11.60 -12.99 14.23
CA VAL A 128 11.20 -13.87 15.35
C VAL A 128 9.91 -14.62 15.00
N LEU A 129 8.89 -13.92 14.49
CA LEU A 129 7.62 -14.52 14.10
C LEU A 129 7.73 -15.42 12.86
N MET A 130 8.54 -15.06 11.88
CA MET A 130 8.82 -15.91 10.70
C MET A 130 9.50 -17.23 11.07
N GLY A 131 10.29 -17.23 12.16
CA GLY A 131 10.88 -18.44 12.73
C GLY A 131 9.86 -19.39 13.38
N THR A 132 8.63 -18.95 13.62
CA THR A 132 7.56 -19.83 14.11
C THR A 132 7.16 -20.81 13.01
N SER A 133 7.21 -22.09 13.31
CA SER A 133 6.79 -23.09 12.34
C SER A 133 5.36 -23.51 12.61
N LEU A 134 4.46 -22.93 11.82
CA LEU A 134 3.01 -23.03 11.94
C LEU A 134 2.43 -24.30 11.29
N ASP A 135 3.16 -24.94 10.37
CA ASP A 135 2.62 -25.96 9.45
C ASP A 135 3.03 -27.43 9.73
N SER A 136 3.82 -27.71 10.78
CA SER A 136 4.35 -29.06 11.00
C SER A 136 3.82 -29.72 12.28
N GLY A 137 2.97 -30.75 12.14
CA GLY A 137 2.57 -31.66 13.23
C GLY A 137 1.11 -32.13 13.16
N GLN A 138 0.78 -33.19 13.91
CA GLN A 138 -0.58 -33.66 14.20
C GLN A 138 -1.36 -32.71 15.12
N ARG A 139 -0.68 -31.77 15.82
CA ARG A 139 -1.27 -30.61 16.51
C ARG A 139 -0.86 -29.28 15.85
N SER A 140 -1.18 -29.10 14.57
CA SER A 140 -1.05 -27.79 13.94
C SER A 140 -1.98 -26.77 14.63
N MET A 141 -1.53 -25.52 14.76
CA MET A 141 -2.38 -24.42 15.23
C MET A 141 -3.66 -24.36 14.40
N ALA A 142 -4.77 -23.90 15.00
CA ALA A 142 -6.00 -23.67 14.26
C ALA A 142 -5.74 -22.69 13.12
N ASP A 143 -6.36 -22.91 11.95
CA ASP A 143 -6.11 -22.10 10.76
C ASP A 143 -6.38 -20.61 10.98
N GLY A 144 -7.29 -20.26 11.90
CA GLY A 144 -7.53 -18.87 12.30
C GLY A 144 -6.42 -18.24 13.13
N ASP A 145 -5.79 -19.00 14.02
CA ASP A 145 -4.62 -18.49 14.77
C ASP A 145 -3.42 -18.34 13.84
N LYS A 146 -3.27 -19.23 12.85
CA LYS A 146 -2.26 -19.08 11.79
C LYS A 146 -2.49 -17.81 10.98
N LEU A 147 -3.74 -17.51 10.61
CA LEU A 147 -4.10 -16.29 9.91
C LEU A 147 -3.69 -15.05 10.71
N ARG A 148 -3.98 -15.00 12.02
CA ARG A 148 -3.57 -13.91 12.91
C ARG A 148 -2.05 -13.70 12.90
N VAL A 149 -1.28 -14.78 13.01
CA VAL A 149 0.19 -14.69 12.97
C VAL A 149 0.69 -14.20 11.60
N TYR A 150 0.13 -14.70 10.49
CA TYR A 150 0.54 -14.22 9.17
C TYR A 150 0.18 -12.75 8.94
N VAL A 151 -1.01 -12.30 9.33
CA VAL A 151 -1.41 -10.88 9.24
C VAL A 151 -0.47 -10.02 10.07
N ARG A 152 -0.09 -10.47 11.27
CA ARG A 152 0.91 -9.78 12.12
C ARG A 152 2.27 -9.69 11.44
N ILE A 153 2.80 -10.77 10.89
CA ILE A 153 4.07 -10.77 10.14
C ILE A 153 4.01 -9.79 8.97
N VAL A 154 2.93 -9.80 8.19
CA VAL A 154 2.74 -8.88 7.06
C VAL A 154 2.75 -7.42 7.51
N ARG A 155 2.07 -7.10 8.61
CA ARG A 155 2.06 -5.74 9.16
C ARG A 155 3.48 -5.27 9.52
N LEU A 156 4.24 -6.10 10.23
CA LEU A 156 5.62 -5.77 10.63
C LEU A 156 6.55 -5.56 9.43
N LEU A 157 6.49 -6.46 8.45
CA LEU A 157 7.29 -6.35 7.23
C LEU A 157 6.94 -5.10 6.41
N LEU A 158 5.68 -4.65 6.45
CA LEU A 158 5.26 -3.41 5.79
C LEU A 158 5.71 -2.15 6.53
N GLU A 159 5.95 -2.20 7.84
CA GLU A 159 6.58 -1.08 8.56
C GLU A 159 8.08 -0.97 8.23
N ASP A 160 8.74 -2.10 7.97
CA ASP A 160 10.15 -2.17 7.53
C ASP A 160 10.33 -1.95 6.00
N GLU A 161 9.25 -1.58 5.29
CA GLU A 161 9.21 -1.40 3.83
C GLU A 161 9.61 -2.64 2.97
N ASP A 162 9.68 -3.84 3.55
CA ASP A 162 9.93 -5.08 2.81
C ASP A 162 8.64 -5.63 2.18
N SER A 163 8.27 -5.06 1.04
CA SER A 163 7.07 -5.45 0.30
C SER A 163 7.13 -6.86 -0.27
N VAL A 164 8.33 -7.41 -0.54
CA VAL A 164 8.50 -8.70 -1.23
C VAL A 164 8.23 -9.85 -0.27
N GLN A 165 8.82 -9.79 0.93
CA GLN A 165 8.53 -10.77 1.97
C GLN A 165 7.08 -10.64 2.45
N ALA A 166 6.57 -9.41 2.59
CA ALA A 166 5.18 -9.16 2.96
C ALA A 166 4.20 -9.82 1.98
N GLU A 167 4.41 -9.71 0.66
CA GLU A 167 3.55 -10.35 -0.35
C GLU A 167 3.56 -11.89 -0.23
N THR A 168 4.71 -12.47 0.11
CA THR A 168 4.85 -13.92 0.30
C THR A 168 3.99 -14.43 1.45
N TYR A 169 4.05 -13.78 2.62
CA TYR A 169 3.23 -14.14 3.77
C TYR A 169 1.76 -13.79 3.60
N TYR A 170 1.45 -12.70 2.88
CA TYR A 170 0.09 -12.36 2.50
C TYR A 170 -0.56 -13.43 1.64
N ASN A 171 0.16 -13.99 0.65
CA ASN A 171 -0.38 -15.07 -0.17
C ASN A 171 -0.68 -16.33 0.64
N ARG A 172 0.11 -16.63 1.68
CA ARG A 172 -0.16 -17.72 2.63
C ARG A 172 -1.39 -17.41 3.49
N ALA A 173 -1.50 -16.17 3.99
CA ALA A 173 -2.66 -15.70 4.75
C ALA A 173 -3.95 -15.79 3.91
N ALA A 174 -3.91 -15.40 2.64
CA ALA A 174 -5.05 -15.39 1.73
C ALA A 174 -5.71 -16.77 1.58
N LEU A 175 -4.94 -17.86 1.67
CA LEU A 175 -5.45 -19.23 1.64
C LEU A 175 -6.26 -19.60 2.88
N LEU A 176 -6.06 -18.90 4.00
CA LEU A 176 -6.68 -19.20 5.29
C LEU A 176 -7.79 -18.22 5.68
N VAL A 177 -8.05 -17.18 4.88
CA VAL A 177 -9.05 -16.14 5.19
C VAL A 177 -10.45 -16.71 5.42
N HIS A 178 -10.83 -17.75 4.69
CA HIS A 178 -12.15 -18.38 4.82
C HIS A 178 -12.30 -19.25 6.09
N SER A 179 -11.22 -19.50 6.84
CA SER A 179 -11.24 -20.35 8.03
C SER A 179 -11.80 -19.66 9.27
N THR A 180 -11.86 -18.31 9.24
CA THR A 180 -12.10 -17.48 10.42
C THR A 180 -13.23 -16.50 10.17
N ASN A 181 -14.07 -16.29 11.20
CA ASN A 181 -15.17 -15.31 11.18
C ASN A 181 -14.92 -14.13 12.12
N ASP A 182 -13.68 -14.00 12.62
CA ASP A 182 -13.25 -12.88 13.43
C ASP A 182 -13.10 -11.62 12.57
N LYS A 183 -13.95 -10.64 12.82
CA LYS A 183 -14.04 -9.41 12.02
C LYS A 183 -12.77 -8.59 12.10
N GLU A 184 -12.16 -8.48 13.27
CA GLU A 184 -10.96 -7.67 13.48
C GLU A 184 -9.80 -8.19 12.61
N THR A 185 -9.52 -9.49 12.68
CA THR A 185 -8.49 -10.14 11.86
C THR A 185 -8.77 -9.98 10.36
N LEU A 186 -10.04 -10.08 9.95
CA LEU A 186 -10.43 -9.89 8.54
C LEU A 186 -10.25 -8.44 8.06
N LEU A 187 -10.53 -7.45 8.91
CA LEU A 187 -10.30 -6.04 8.60
C LEU A 187 -8.81 -5.73 8.51
N GLN A 188 -8.00 -6.22 9.44
CA GLN A 188 -6.55 -6.11 9.39
C GLN A 188 -5.96 -6.77 8.14
N PHE A 189 -6.47 -7.94 7.75
CA PHE A 189 -6.08 -8.61 6.50
C PHE A 189 -6.41 -7.75 5.26
N LYS A 190 -7.61 -7.17 5.18
CA LYS A 190 -7.99 -6.27 4.09
C LYS A 190 -7.13 -5.00 4.04
N LEU A 191 -6.78 -4.44 5.20
CA LEU A 191 -5.88 -3.30 5.27
C LEU A 191 -4.47 -3.66 4.77
N CYS A 192 -3.95 -4.82 5.17
CA CYS A 192 -2.68 -5.34 4.65
C CYS A 192 -2.73 -5.54 3.12
N GLN A 193 -3.84 -6.05 2.59
CA GLN A 193 -4.05 -6.17 1.15
C GLN A 193 -3.97 -4.82 0.43
N ALA A 194 -4.62 -3.78 0.98
CA ALA A 194 -4.57 -2.43 0.44
C ALA A 194 -3.14 -1.85 0.49
N ARG A 195 -2.44 -2.03 1.60
CA ARG A 195 -1.04 -1.61 1.76
C ARG A 195 -0.11 -2.31 0.76
N ILE A 196 -0.17 -3.63 0.63
CA ILE A 196 0.65 -4.38 -0.34
C ILE A 196 0.39 -3.90 -1.77
N SER A 197 -0.87 -3.59 -2.10
CA SER A 197 -1.23 -3.04 -3.40
C SER A 197 -0.60 -1.66 -3.65
N ASP A 198 -0.50 -0.83 -2.61
CA ASP A 198 0.18 0.48 -2.67
C ASP A 198 1.70 0.31 -2.87
N TYR A 199 2.37 -0.54 -2.07
CA TYR A 199 3.82 -0.82 -2.23
C TYR A 199 4.16 -1.45 -3.60
N SER A 200 3.28 -2.34 -4.11
CA SER A 200 3.45 -2.98 -5.42
C SER A 200 3.06 -2.09 -6.61
N ARG A 201 2.75 -0.81 -6.36
CA ARG A 201 2.36 0.21 -7.37
C ARG A 201 1.07 -0.13 -8.13
N LYS A 202 0.23 -1.01 -7.59
CA LYS A 202 -1.12 -1.29 -8.06
C LYS A 202 -2.10 -0.27 -7.46
N PHE A 203 -1.82 1.02 -7.71
CA PHE A 203 -2.49 2.14 -7.03
C PHE A 203 -4.02 2.18 -7.24
N LEU A 204 -4.51 1.74 -8.41
CA LEU A 204 -5.96 1.69 -8.66
C LEU A 204 -6.66 0.70 -7.73
N GLU A 205 -6.10 -0.49 -7.58
CA GLU A 205 -6.67 -1.50 -6.69
C GLU A 205 -6.51 -1.11 -5.21
N ALA A 206 -5.36 -0.51 -4.86
CA ALA A 206 -5.13 0.02 -3.52
C ALA A 206 -6.17 1.09 -3.17
N SER A 207 -6.41 2.04 -4.08
CA SER A 207 -7.39 3.12 -3.90
C SER A 207 -8.80 2.58 -3.67
N GLN A 208 -9.23 1.60 -4.47
CA GLN A 208 -10.55 0.98 -4.31
C GLN A 208 -10.69 0.28 -2.96
N ARG A 209 -9.68 -0.49 -2.54
CA ARG A 209 -9.69 -1.21 -1.25
C ARG A 209 -9.68 -0.27 -0.05
N TYR A 210 -8.87 0.80 -0.08
CA TYR A 210 -8.89 1.83 0.96
C TYR A 210 -10.24 2.56 1.03
N HIS A 211 -10.83 2.85 -0.13
CA HIS A 211 -12.14 3.48 -0.19
C HIS A 211 -13.23 2.57 0.38
N GLU A 212 -13.23 1.28 0.05
CA GLU A 212 -14.13 0.28 0.64
C GLU A 212 -13.98 0.18 2.17
N LEU A 213 -12.75 0.17 2.67
CA LEU A 213 -12.48 0.15 4.12
C LEU A 213 -12.96 1.43 4.82
N SER A 214 -12.91 2.58 4.16
CA SER A 214 -13.37 3.86 4.72
C SER A 214 -14.87 3.89 5.04
N TYR A 215 -15.67 2.98 4.50
CA TYR A 215 -17.11 2.85 4.79
C TYR A 215 -17.42 1.89 5.94
N VAL A 216 -16.43 1.18 6.47
CA VAL A 216 -16.64 0.19 7.53
C VAL A 216 -16.83 0.90 8.87
N GLY A 217 -18.07 1.00 9.34
CA GLY A 217 -18.41 1.69 10.60
C GLY A 217 -17.88 1.05 11.89
N GLU A 218 -17.28 -0.15 11.81
CA GLU A 218 -16.58 -0.78 12.95
C GLU A 218 -15.19 -0.15 13.20
N ILE A 219 -14.69 0.64 12.25
CA ILE A 219 -13.40 1.32 12.32
C ILE A 219 -13.61 2.74 12.87
N ASP A 220 -12.67 3.19 13.71
CA ASP A 220 -12.68 4.54 14.27
C ASP A 220 -12.70 5.62 13.17
N GLU A 221 -13.30 6.78 13.47
CA GLU A 221 -13.43 7.86 12.49
C GLU A 221 -12.06 8.40 12.03
N GLU A 222 -11.08 8.49 12.93
CA GLU A 222 -9.73 8.96 12.58
C GLU A 222 -9.06 8.00 11.58
N GLU A 223 -9.14 6.70 11.84
CA GLU A 223 -8.62 5.67 10.95
C GLU A 223 -9.36 5.64 9.60
N ARG A 224 -10.69 5.83 9.59
CA ARG A 224 -11.48 5.93 8.36
C ARG A 224 -11.07 7.15 7.53
N GLN A 225 -10.81 8.29 8.15
CA GLN A 225 -10.35 9.49 7.48
C GLN A 225 -8.93 9.30 6.90
N HIS A 226 -8.04 8.63 7.64
CA HIS A 226 -6.72 8.23 7.13
C HIS A 226 -6.81 7.29 5.92
N MET A 227 -7.71 6.30 5.94
CA MET A 227 -7.94 5.40 4.82
C MET A 227 -8.52 6.13 3.60
N LEU A 228 -9.45 7.07 3.80
CA LEU A 228 -9.98 7.89 2.73
C LEU A 228 -8.88 8.76 2.10
N SER A 229 -8.02 9.38 2.92
CA SER A 229 -6.86 10.12 2.44
C SER A 229 -5.90 9.23 1.64
N ALA A 230 -5.62 8.02 2.12
CA ALA A 230 -4.79 7.05 1.40
C ALA A 230 -5.43 6.62 0.07
N ALA A 231 -6.75 6.47 0.02
CA ALA A 231 -7.49 6.17 -1.20
C ALA A 231 -7.34 7.29 -2.25
N VAL A 232 -7.50 8.55 -1.83
CA VAL A 232 -7.28 9.73 -2.69
C VAL A 232 -5.83 9.77 -3.18
N THR A 233 -4.86 9.57 -2.29
CA THR A 233 -3.44 9.56 -2.66
C THR A 233 -3.13 8.51 -3.72
N CYS A 234 -3.60 7.27 -3.53
CA CYS A 234 -3.43 6.21 -4.52
C CYS A 234 -4.14 6.53 -5.85
N ALA A 235 -5.34 7.11 -5.82
CA ALA A 235 -6.05 7.49 -7.04
C ALA A 235 -5.27 8.55 -7.85
N VAL A 236 -4.64 9.50 -7.16
CA VAL A 236 -3.81 10.54 -7.81
C VAL A 236 -2.54 9.94 -8.41
N LEU A 237 -1.87 9.02 -7.71
CA LEU A 237 -0.63 8.36 -8.18
C LEU A 237 -0.87 7.35 -9.31
N ALA A 238 -2.10 6.85 -9.47
CA ALA A 238 -2.44 5.92 -10.53
C ALA A 238 -2.21 6.52 -11.94
N PRO A 239 -1.84 5.69 -12.93
CA PRO A 239 -1.65 6.15 -14.31
C PRO A 239 -2.96 6.65 -14.91
N ALA A 240 -2.87 7.66 -15.78
CA ALA A 240 -4.05 8.27 -16.38
C ALA A 240 -4.79 7.29 -17.32
N GLY A 241 -6.11 7.19 -17.16
CA GLY A 241 -6.98 6.31 -17.93
C GLY A 241 -8.41 6.23 -17.39
N PRO A 242 -9.34 5.52 -18.08
CA PRO A 242 -10.77 5.51 -17.75
C PRO A 242 -11.09 4.88 -16.38
N ASN A 243 -10.31 3.87 -15.97
CA ASN A 243 -10.44 3.27 -14.64
C ASN A 243 -10.14 4.28 -13.54
N ARG A 244 -9.10 5.10 -13.72
CA ARG A 244 -8.72 6.15 -12.78
C ARG A 244 -9.79 7.23 -12.69
N SER A 245 -10.30 7.71 -13.82
CA SER A 245 -11.37 8.72 -13.85
C SER A 245 -12.63 8.25 -13.12
N ARG A 246 -12.99 6.96 -13.23
CA ARG A 246 -14.10 6.36 -12.46
C ARG A 246 -13.85 6.38 -10.94
N VAL A 247 -12.65 6.02 -10.51
CA VAL A 247 -12.28 6.05 -9.08
C VAL A 247 -12.26 7.48 -8.55
N LEU A 248 -11.68 8.42 -9.29
CA LEU A 248 -11.70 9.85 -8.94
C LEU A 248 -13.13 10.41 -8.86
N ALA A 249 -14.02 10.01 -9.76
CA ALA A 249 -15.44 10.39 -9.72
C ALA A 249 -16.14 9.87 -8.46
N SER A 250 -15.84 8.63 -8.06
CA SER A 250 -16.40 8.06 -6.84
C SER A 250 -15.91 8.81 -5.60
N LEU A 251 -14.62 9.15 -5.53
CA LEU A 251 -14.04 9.88 -4.41
C LEU A 251 -14.53 11.34 -4.36
N TYR A 252 -14.63 12.01 -5.50
CA TYR A 252 -15.09 13.40 -5.57
C TYR A 252 -16.56 13.58 -5.15
N ARG A 253 -17.41 12.55 -5.36
CA ARG A 253 -18.80 12.54 -4.91
C ARG A 253 -18.95 12.28 -3.41
N ASP A 254 -17.90 11.83 -2.73
CA ASP A 254 -17.92 11.60 -1.30
C ASP A 254 -17.65 12.92 -0.57
N GLU A 255 -18.66 13.42 0.15
CA GLU A 255 -18.60 14.71 0.87
C GLU A 255 -17.47 14.74 1.91
N ARG A 256 -17.08 13.58 2.48
CA ARG A 256 -16.00 13.50 3.48
C ARG A 256 -14.64 13.90 2.90
N THR A 257 -14.49 13.84 1.57
CA THR A 257 -13.25 14.28 0.93
C THR A 257 -13.04 15.78 0.99
N LEU A 258 -14.09 16.59 1.23
CA LEU A 258 -14.01 18.05 1.33
C LEU A 258 -13.13 18.51 2.49
N GLU A 259 -13.09 17.73 3.57
CA GLU A 259 -12.32 18.06 4.77
C GLU A 259 -10.83 17.68 4.65
N LEU A 260 -10.48 16.92 3.60
CA LEU A 260 -9.12 16.43 3.43
C LEU A 260 -8.19 17.50 2.84
N PRO A 261 -6.93 17.58 3.31
CA PRO A 261 -5.95 18.50 2.74
C PRO A 261 -5.62 18.19 1.26
N THR A 262 -5.91 16.97 0.82
CA THR A 262 -5.70 16.50 -0.56
C THR A 262 -6.86 16.84 -1.52
N TYR A 263 -7.94 17.47 -1.03
CA TYR A 263 -9.14 17.76 -1.83
C TYR A 263 -8.88 18.64 -3.06
N ASN A 264 -8.03 19.67 -2.95
CA ASN A 264 -7.73 20.56 -4.08
C ASN A 264 -7.14 19.77 -5.27
N VAL A 265 -6.23 18.83 -4.99
CA VAL A 265 -5.64 17.98 -6.02
C VAL A 265 -6.67 17.01 -6.58
N LEU A 266 -7.50 16.39 -5.72
CA LEU A 266 -8.59 15.51 -6.15
C LEU A 266 -9.57 16.22 -7.09
N SER A 267 -10.05 17.40 -6.70
CA SER A 267 -11.00 18.21 -7.47
C SER A 267 -10.44 18.56 -8.85
N LYS A 268 -9.20 19.05 -8.91
CA LYS A 268 -8.55 19.39 -10.19
C LYS A 268 -8.26 18.16 -11.05
N MET A 269 -7.88 17.05 -10.44
CA MET A 269 -7.66 15.79 -11.14
C MET A 269 -8.95 15.23 -11.72
N PHE A 270 -10.07 15.36 -11.01
CA PHE A 270 -11.38 14.91 -11.49
C PHE A 270 -11.96 15.83 -12.57
N LEU A 271 -11.83 17.15 -12.41
CA LEU A 271 -12.32 18.15 -13.38
C LEU A 271 -11.39 18.34 -14.59
N ASP A 272 -10.36 17.50 -14.73
CA ASP A 272 -9.36 17.59 -15.79
C ASP A 272 -8.69 18.97 -15.89
N HIS A 273 -8.48 19.63 -14.74
CA HIS A 273 -7.74 20.87 -14.64
C HIS A 273 -6.23 20.61 -14.59
N ILE A 274 -5.45 21.55 -15.14
CA ILE A 274 -3.98 21.52 -15.08
C ILE A 274 -3.52 21.78 -13.63
N LEU A 275 -2.68 20.89 -13.10
CA LEU A 275 -2.03 21.08 -11.80
C LEU A 275 -0.76 21.93 -11.94
N ARG A 276 -0.63 22.93 -11.07
CA ARG A 276 0.56 23.79 -11.01
C ARG A 276 1.63 23.20 -10.09
N SER A 277 2.90 23.53 -10.37
CA SER A 277 4.05 23.03 -9.61
C SER A 277 3.95 23.27 -8.08
N THR A 278 3.37 24.39 -7.65
CA THR A 278 3.17 24.68 -6.22
C THR A 278 2.26 23.68 -5.52
N GLU A 279 1.20 23.27 -6.20
CA GLU A 279 0.18 22.35 -5.67
C GLU A 279 0.71 20.92 -5.64
N VAL A 280 1.49 20.55 -6.67
CA VAL A 280 2.19 19.27 -6.72
C VAL A 280 3.19 19.16 -5.56
N LYS A 281 3.96 20.21 -5.27
CA LYS A 281 4.90 20.23 -4.14
C LYS A 281 4.20 20.13 -2.78
N SER A 282 3.05 20.80 -2.60
CA SER A 282 2.27 20.66 -1.37
C SER A 282 1.74 19.24 -1.19
N PHE A 283 1.38 18.57 -2.29
CA PHE A 283 0.92 17.18 -2.25
C PHE A 283 2.08 16.20 -2.02
N GLU A 284 3.22 16.43 -2.65
CA GLU A 284 4.44 15.61 -2.49
C GLU A 284 4.89 15.56 -1.02
N ALA A 285 4.73 16.67 -0.27
CA ALA A 285 5.03 16.72 1.16
C ALA A 285 4.13 15.82 2.04
N THR A 286 2.97 15.39 1.52
CA THR A 286 2.05 14.49 2.24
C THR A 286 2.28 13.01 1.92
N LEU A 287 3.15 12.70 0.95
CA LEU A 287 3.41 11.34 0.50
C LEU A 287 4.37 10.59 1.42
N LYS A 288 4.18 9.27 1.49
CA LYS A 288 5.08 8.37 2.21
C LYS A 288 6.36 8.10 1.42
N PRO A 289 7.48 7.71 2.06
CA PRO A 289 8.75 7.45 1.39
C PRO A 289 8.64 6.45 0.23
N HIS A 290 7.89 5.35 0.42
CA HIS A 290 7.70 4.34 -0.62
C HIS A 290 6.95 4.84 -1.86
N GLN A 291 6.12 5.89 -1.72
CA GLN A 291 5.36 6.51 -2.81
C GLN A 291 6.21 7.50 -3.63
N LEU A 292 7.31 8.00 -3.05
CA LEU A 292 8.29 8.88 -3.71
C LEU A 292 9.33 8.11 -4.54
N ALA A 293 9.05 6.85 -4.88
CA ALA A 293 9.96 6.01 -5.63
C ALA A 293 10.40 6.68 -6.94
N LYS A 294 11.72 6.79 -7.11
CA LYS A 294 12.32 7.37 -8.31
C LYS A 294 12.12 6.44 -9.50
N ILE A 295 11.76 7.02 -10.65
CA ILE A 295 11.68 6.30 -11.91
C ILE A 295 13.04 6.38 -12.60
N ALA A 296 13.52 5.26 -13.13
CA ALA A 296 14.71 5.26 -13.97
C ALA A 296 14.38 5.96 -15.31
N ILE A 297 15.12 7.01 -15.65
CA ILE A 297 14.98 7.75 -16.90
C ILE A 297 15.18 6.78 -18.08
N SER A 298 14.19 6.71 -18.98
CA SER A 298 14.24 5.80 -20.13
C SER A 298 15.36 6.21 -21.10
N SER A 299 15.98 5.25 -21.77
CA SER A 299 17.01 5.48 -22.80
C SER A 299 16.53 6.46 -23.88
N ASN A 300 15.23 6.42 -24.23
CA ASN A 300 14.61 7.33 -25.20
C ASN A 300 14.53 8.76 -24.68
N ASP A 301 14.33 8.95 -23.38
CA ASP A 301 14.25 10.27 -22.75
C ASP A 301 15.64 10.94 -22.72
N ARG A 302 16.73 10.15 -22.67
CA ARG A 302 18.12 10.66 -22.81
C ARG A 302 18.49 11.00 -24.25
N LEU A 303 17.96 10.28 -25.23
CA LEU A 303 18.18 10.61 -26.64
C LEU A 303 17.46 11.91 -27.02
N ALA A 304 16.25 12.13 -26.49
CA ALA A 304 15.48 13.35 -26.73
C ALA A 304 16.20 14.62 -26.23
N SER A 305 17.08 14.52 -25.22
CA SER A 305 17.90 15.64 -24.77
C SER A 305 19.11 15.97 -25.66
N ALA A 306 19.51 15.07 -26.56
CA ALA A 306 20.64 15.28 -27.45
C ALA A 306 20.26 16.00 -28.76
N GLY A 307 18.96 16.10 -29.08
CA GLY A 307 18.45 16.71 -30.31
C GLY A 307 18.25 18.24 -30.25
N GLN A 308 19.02 18.97 -29.43
CA GLN A 308 18.95 20.43 -29.39
C GLN A 308 19.45 21.04 -30.71
N ASP A 309 18.53 21.33 -31.62
CA ASP A 309 18.69 22.43 -32.58
C ASP A 309 18.44 23.75 -31.82
N ASP A 310 19.49 24.24 -31.17
CA ASP A 310 19.50 25.60 -30.60
C ASP A 310 19.53 26.61 -31.77
N ASP A 311 18.39 27.23 -32.07
CA ASP A 311 18.34 28.51 -32.76
C ASP A 311 18.41 29.63 -31.69
N PRO A 312 19.52 30.37 -31.57
CA PRO A 312 19.81 31.19 -30.39
C PRO A 312 19.13 32.58 -30.39
N THR A 313 18.18 32.85 -31.29
CA THR A 313 17.73 34.23 -31.56
C THR A 313 16.44 34.72 -30.89
N SER A 314 15.80 34.00 -29.96
CA SER A 314 14.59 34.49 -29.26
C SER A 314 14.86 34.84 -27.79
N SER A 315 15.45 36.01 -27.56
CA SER A 315 15.90 36.53 -26.25
C SER A 315 14.79 37.07 -25.32
N ASN A 316 13.53 36.66 -25.48
CA ASN A 316 12.41 37.21 -24.70
C ASN A 316 11.37 36.19 -24.23
N GLU A 317 11.72 34.89 -24.23
CA GLU A 317 10.77 33.81 -23.92
C GLU A 317 11.08 33.11 -22.57
N PRO A 318 10.05 32.53 -21.91
CA PRO A 318 10.18 31.92 -20.58
C PRO A 318 11.29 30.86 -20.55
N ALA A 319 12.04 30.83 -19.44
CA ALA A 319 13.15 29.91 -19.23
C ALA A 319 12.76 28.47 -19.59
N ILE A 320 13.43 27.91 -20.60
CA ILE A 320 13.17 26.56 -21.09
C ILE A 320 13.62 25.57 -20.00
N SER A 321 12.71 24.70 -19.55
CA SER A 321 13.02 23.67 -18.57
C SER A 321 14.06 22.70 -19.13
N THR A 322 15.06 22.35 -18.32
CA THR A 322 16.12 21.40 -18.68
C THR A 322 15.74 19.94 -18.38
N ARG A 323 14.51 19.69 -17.91
CA ARG A 323 14.05 18.36 -17.53
C ARG A 323 13.69 17.52 -18.75
N THR A 324 14.20 16.29 -18.77
CA THR A 324 14.09 15.39 -19.93
C THR A 324 13.07 14.28 -19.73
N GLY A 325 12.48 14.18 -18.54
CA GLY A 325 11.46 13.19 -18.22
C GLY A 325 11.07 13.21 -16.75
N PRO A 326 10.12 12.34 -16.37
CA PRO A 326 9.62 12.28 -15.01
C PRO A 326 10.64 11.66 -14.04
N SER A 327 10.79 12.23 -12.85
CA SER A 327 11.71 11.75 -11.82
C SER A 327 11.06 10.79 -10.82
N THR A 328 9.76 10.94 -10.55
CA THR A 328 9.01 10.13 -9.59
C THR A 328 7.71 9.61 -10.21
N VAL A 329 7.07 8.66 -9.53
CA VAL A 329 5.74 8.15 -9.91
C VAL A 329 4.70 9.27 -9.96
N LEU A 330 4.68 10.13 -8.94
CA LEU A 330 3.82 11.30 -8.90
C LEU A 330 4.08 12.23 -10.09
N ASP A 331 5.34 12.56 -10.34
CA ASP A 331 5.76 13.47 -11.42
C ASP A 331 5.29 12.95 -12.79
N ARG A 332 5.44 11.64 -13.04
CA ARG A 332 4.89 11.00 -14.24
C ARG A 332 3.37 11.11 -14.30
N ALA A 333 2.66 10.76 -13.23
CA ALA A 333 1.19 10.77 -13.21
C ALA A 333 0.63 12.18 -13.45
N VAL A 334 1.25 13.20 -12.85
CA VAL A 334 0.88 14.61 -13.02
C VAL A 334 1.16 15.09 -14.44
N MET A 335 2.31 14.76 -15.03
CA MET A 335 2.62 15.15 -16.41
C MET A 335 1.66 14.51 -17.42
N GLU A 336 1.38 13.21 -17.27
CA GLU A 336 0.41 12.49 -18.12
C GLU A 336 -1.00 13.09 -17.97
N HIS A 337 -1.41 13.43 -16.74
CA HIS A 337 -2.68 14.11 -16.47
C HIS A 337 -2.74 15.50 -17.12
N ASN A 338 -1.72 16.34 -16.91
CA ASN A 338 -1.67 17.69 -17.44
C ASN A 338 -1.68 17.70 -18.97
N LEU A 339 -1.10 16.68 -19.62
CA LEU A 339 -1.17 16.51 -21.05
C LEU A 339 -2.60 16.17 -21.53
N LEU A 340 -3.31 15.28 -20.82
CA LEU A 340 -4.73 15.02 -21.11
C LEU A 340 -5.59 16.26 -20.89
N ALA A 341 -5.41 16.97 -19.78
CA ALA A 341 -6.08 18.25 -19.50
C ALA A 341 -5.83 19.26 -20.64
N SER A 342 -4.59 19.35 -21.13
CA SER A 342 -4.23 20.23 -22.25
C SER A 342 -4.99 19.85 -23.54
N SER A 343 -5.20 18.56 -23.80
CA SER A 343 -5.96 18.09 -24.97
C SER A 343 -7.43 18.51 -24.98
N LYS A 344 -8.01 18.79 -23.80
CA LYS A 344 -9.38 19.30 -23.67
C LYS A 344 -9.48 20.82 -23.83
N ILE A 345 -8.38 21.54 -23.63
CA ILE A 345 -8.33 23.01 -23.66
C ILE A 345 -7.88 23.52 -25.04
N TYR A 346 -6.91 22.85 -25.65
CA TYR A 346 -6.29 23.28 -26.90
C TYR A 346 -6.73 22.41 -28.08
N ASN A 347 -6.97 23.01 -29.25
CA ASN A 347 -7.08 22.26 -30.50
C ASN A 347 -5.71 21.77 -30.98
N ASN A 348 -4.68 22.61 -30.81
CA ASN A 348 -3.30 22.28 -31.06
C ASN A 348 -2.36 23.05 -30.12
N ILE A 349 -1.16 22.53 -29.92
CA ILE A 349 -0.13 23.16 -29.08
C ILE A 349 1.27 22.87 -29.64
N THR A 350 2.18 23.84 -29.55
CA THR A 350 3.59 23.64 -29.94
C THR A 350 4.33 22.81 -28.91
N PHE A 351 5.40 22.11 -29.31
CA PHE A 351 6.23 21.35 -28.37
C PHE A 351 6.84 22.23 -27.27
N ARG A 352 7.19 23.49 -27.62
CA ARG A 352 7.67 24.48 -26.64
C ARG A 352 6.58 24.90 -25.66
N GLY A 353 5.37 25.20 -26.15
CA GLY A 353 4.23 25.58 -25.31
C GLY A 353 3.83 24.45 -24.35
N LEU A 354 3.79 23.22 -24.84
CA LEU A 354 3.51 22.05 -24.01
C LEU A 354 4.64 21.80 -22.98
N GLY A 355 5.91 21.92 -23.40
CA GLY A 355 7.06 21.79 -22.50
C GLY A 355 7.02 22.79 -21.36
N ALA A 356 6.64 24.05 -21.62
CA ALA A 356 6.49 25.06 -20.58
C ALA A 356 5.36 24.74 -19.58
N LEU A 357 4.26 24.12 -20.03
CA LEU A 357 3.16 23.70 -19.16
C LEU A 357 3.50 22.47 -18.30
N LEU A 358 4.29 21.55 -18.84
CA LEU A 358 4.66 20.29 -18.18
C LEU A 358 5.98 20.37 -17.40
N ASP A 359 6.70 21.50 -17.45
CA ASP A 359 8.08 21.63 -16.95
C ASP A 359 9.01 20.58 -17.58
N LEU A 360 8.99 20.49 -18.92
CA LEU A 360 9.79 19.57 -19.73
C LEU A 360 10.46 20.29 -20.91
N THR A 361 11.57 19.72 -21.38
CA THR A 361 12.15 20.09 -22.68
C THR A 361 11.16 19.77 -23.82
N PRO A 362 11.18 20.52 -24.94
CA PRO A 362 10.25 20.29 -26.06
C PRO A 362 10.29 18.85 -26.61
N GLY A 363 11.49 18.27 -26.74
CA GLY A 363 11.65 16.89 -27.21
C GLY A 363 11.12 15.84 -26.22
N ALA A 364 11.21 16.11 -24.91
CA ALA A 364 10.62 15.25 -23.89
C ALA A 364 9.08 15.34 -23.90
N ALA A 365 8.53 16.54 -24.09
CA ALA A 365 7.09 16.74 -24.21
C ALA A 365 6.51 16.00 -25.44
N GLU A 366 7.20 16.08 -26.58
CA GLU A 366 6.85 15.30 -27.78
C GLU A 366 6.88 13.80 -27.50
N THR A 367 7.97 13.31 -26.88
CA THR A 367 8.13 11.88 -26.57
C THR A 367 7.05 11.37 -25.62
N MET A 368 6.62 12.18 -24.65
CA MET A 368 5.51 11.86 -23.77
C MET A 368 4.18 11.78 -24.52
N ALA A 369 3.87 12.78 -25.35
CA ALA A 369 2.67 12.78 -26.18
C ALA A 369 2.62 11.60 -27.14
N ARG A 370 3.75 11.27 -27.78
CA ARG A 370 3.89 10.12 -28.66
C ARG A 370 3.54 8.81 -27.95
N LYS A 371 4.10 8.57 -26.76
CA LYS A 371 3.81 7.37 -25.95
C LYS A 371 2.33 7.29 -25.55
N MET A 372 1.70 8.41 -25.20
CA MET A 372 0.28 8.43 -24.82
C MET A 372 -0.65 8.18 -26.00
N ILE A 373 -0.31 8.68 -27.19
CA ILE A 373 -1.04 8.42 -28.44
C ILE A 373 -0.89 6.95 -28.86
N GLU A 374 0.32 6.42 -28.85
CA GLU A 374 0.61 5.02 -29.20
C GLU A 374 -0.13 4.03 -28.28
N GLN A 375 -0.24 4.36 -26.99
CA GLN A 375 -0.99 3.55 -26.02
C GLN A 375 -2.51 3.72 -26.10
N GLY A 376 -3.02 4.57 -27.01
CA GLY A 376 -4.45 4.87 -27.15
C GLY A 376 -5.05 5.65 -25.98
N ARG A 377 -4.21 6.25 -25.13
CA ARG A 377 -4.64 7.02 -23.95
C ARG A 377 -4.91 8.50 -24.27
N LEU A 378 -4.31 9.01 -25.33
CA LEU A 378 -4.47 10.37 -25.84
C LEU A 378 -4.86 10.28 -27.33
N ARG A 379 -5.90 10.99 -27.76
CA ARG A 379 -6.29 11.06 -29.18
C ARG A 379 -5.72 12.32 -29.81
N GLY A 380 -4.94 12.16 -30.86
CA GLY A 380 -4.29 13.28 -31.54
C GLY A 380 -3.23 12.81 -32.55
N SER A 381 -2.71 13.75 -33.31
CA SER A 381 -1.63 13.56 -34.27
C SER A 381 -0.48 14.52 -33.97
N ILE A 382 0.75 14.10 -34.31
CA ILE A 382 1.96 14.89 -34.08
C ILE A 382 2.52 15.31 -35.44
N ASP A 383 2.69 16.61 -35.63
CA ASP A 383 3.44 17.18 -36.74
C ASP A 383 4.86 17.53 -36.27
N GLN A 384 5.83 16.71 -36.70
CA GLN A 384 7.23 16.89 -36.31
C GLN A 384 7.94 18.02 -37.06
N VAL A 385 7.45 18.40 -38.25
CA VAL A 385 8.06 19.46 -39.07
C VAL A 385 7.71 20.81 -38.46
N ASP A 386 6.42 21.04 -38.19
CA ASP A 386 5.93 22.28 -37.61
C ASP A 386 6.03 22.30 -36.06
N LYS A 387 6.48 21.20 -35.45
CA LYS A 387 6.63 21.03 -33.99
C LYS A 387 5.31 21.28 -33.24
N LEU A 388 4.22 20.77 -33.79
CA LEU A 388 2.85 20.93 -33.31
C LEU A 388 2.21 19.58 -32.95
N ILE A 389 1.39 19.59 -31.91
CA ILE A 389 0.51 18.47 -31.55
C ILE A 389 -0.91 18.92 -31.84
N TRP A 390 -1.62 18.16 -32.66
CA TRP A 390 -3.05 18.34 -32.91
C TRP A 390 -3.84 17.38 -32.05
N PHE A 391 -4.72 17.91 -31.21
CA PHE A 391 -5.59 17.10 -30.37
C PHE A 391 -6.90 16.85 -31.09
N GLU A 392 -7.37 15.61 -31.04
CA GLU A 392 -8.72 15.28 -31.49
C GLU A 392 -9.68 15.54 -30.34
N SER A 393 -10.70 16.38 -30.53
CA SER A 393 -11.74 16.53 -29.51
C SER A 393 -12.45 15.20 -29.33
N SER A 394 -12.39 14.69 -28.10
CA SER A 394 -13.07 13.47 -27.69
C SER A 394 -14.58 13.57 -27.98
N ARG A 395 -15.11 12.53 -28.63
CA ARG A 395 -16.54 12.27 -28.80
C ARG A 395 -17.12 11.88 -27.43
N GLU A 396 -17.35 12.84 -26.53
CA GLU A 396 -17.78 12.54 -25.16
C GLU A 396 -19.23 11.99 -25.05
N GLU A 397 -20.05 12.01 -26.11
CA GLU A 397 -21.43 11.49 -26.06
C GLU A 397 -21.59 10.01 -26.50
N ASP A 398 -20.78 9.48 -27.43
CA ASP A 398 -21.04 8.13 -27.99
C ASP A 398 -20.55 6.96 -27.10
N ASP A 399 -19.41 7.11 -26.41
CA ASP A 399 -18.80 5.98 -25.69
C ASP A 399 -19.36 5.77 -24.27
N ALA A 400 -20.02 6.78 -23.68
CA ALA A 400 -20.55 6.72 -22.32
C ALA A 400 -21.92 6.01 -22.23
N GLN A 401 -22.71 6.05 -23.30
CA GLN A 401 -24.07 5.51 -23.29
C GLN A 401 -24.13 4.00 -23.62
N GLY A 402 -23.11 3.45 -24.30
CA GLY A 402 -23.09 2.07 -24.76
C GLY A 402 -22.66 0.99 -23.75
N LYS A 403 -22.27 1.33 -22.51
CA LYS A 403 -21.70 0.32 -21.56
C LYS A 403 -22.39 0.19 -20.20
N ALA A 404 -23.45 0.96 -19.93
CA ALA A 404 -24.12 0.94 -18.63
C ALA A 404 -25.57 0.41 -18.64
N GLY A 405 -26.15 0.09 -19.80
CA GLY A 405 -27.51 -0.44 -19.90
C GLY A 405 -27.56 -1.66 -20.80
N GLY A 406 -27.84 -2.84 -20.24
CA GLY A 406 -28.14 -4.06 -20.98
C GLY A 406 -29.50 -3.98 -21.67
N LEU A 407 -29.65 -3.07 -22.63
CA LEU A 407 -30.87 -2.89 -23.40
C LEU A 407 -30.53 -2.68 -24.89
N GLY A 408 -30.40 -3.79 -25.62
CA GLY A 408 -30.49 -3.87 -27.08
C GLY A 408 -29.31 -3.30 -27.87
N ASP A 409 -28.90 -4.03 -28.91
CA ASP A 409 -28.13 -3.46 -30.01
C ASP A 409 -28.94 -2.31 -30.62
N VAL A 410 -28.55 -1.08 -30.31
CA VAL A 410 -28.96 0.08 -31.10
C VAL A 410 -28.12 0.00 -32.36
N GLU A 411 -28.76 -0.23 -33.51
CA GLU A 411 -28.13 -0.13 -34.82
C GLU A 411 -27.29 1.16 -34.86
N GLU A 412 -25.99 1.03 -35.11
CA GLU A 412 -25.10 2.17 -35.31
C GLU A 412 -25.71 3.06 -36.39
N ALA A 413 -26.30 4.18 -35.99
CA ALA A 413 -26.81 5.17 -36.92
C ALA A 413 -25.65 5.55 -37.86
N GLU A 414 -25.84 5.35 -39.17
CA GLU A 414 -24.81 5.66 -40.17
C GLU A 414 -24.24 7.05 -39.90
N ASP A 415 -22.92 7.12 -39.67
CA ASP A 415 -22.19 8.36 -39.41
C ASP A 415 -22.17 9.22 -40.68
N THR A 416 -23.27 9.95 -40.90
CA THR A 416 -23.57 10.71 -42.13
C THR A 416 -23.05 12.15 -42.10
N GLY A 417 -22.30 12.55 -41.06
CA GLY A 417 -21.89 13.94 -40.85
C GLY A 417 -20.38 14.13 -40.70
N ALA A 418 -19.83 15.12 -41.39
CA ALA A 418 -18.46 15.59 -41.14
C ALA A 418 -18.29 16.04 -39.67
N PRO A 419 -17.09 15.94 -39.07
CA PRO A 419 -16.87 16.29 -37.65
C PRO A 419 -17.34 17.71 -37.27
N PHE A 420 -17.27 18.65 -38.21
CA PHE A 420 -17.70 20.03 -38.01
C PHE A 420 -19.23 20.21 -37.99
N THR A 421 -19.97 19.41 -38.78
CA THR A 421 -21.44 19.46 -38.74
C THR A 421 -21.97 18.90 -37.44
N LYS A 422 -21.37 17.82 -36.92
CA LYS A 422 -21.72 17.30 -35.58
C LYS A 422 -21.49 18.32 -34.46
N ARG A 423 -20.37 19.05 -34.49
CA ARG A 423 -20.11 20.13 -33.52
C ARG A 423 -21.17 21.23 -33.62
N TRP A 424 -21.55 21.59 -34.83
CA TRP A 424 -22.60 22.58 -35.07
C TRP A 424 -23.95 22.11 -34.52
N ASP A 425 -24.33 20.86 -34.76
CA ASP A 425 -25.56 20.25 -34.24
C ASP A 425 -25.58 20.23 -32.70
N ASN A 426 -24.45 19.88 -32.07
CA ASN A 426 -24.31 19.92 -30.61
C ASN A 426 -24.47 21.34 -30.05
N GLN A 427 -23.93 22.35 -30.73
CA GLN A 427 -24.12 23.75 -30.33
C GLN A 427 -25.59 24.18 -30.45
N ILE A 428 -26.27 23.77 -31.53
CA ILE A 428 -27.71 24.03 -31.68
C ILE A 428 -28.48 23.38 -30.52
N ARG A 429 -28.22 22.11 -30.21
CA ARG A 429 -28.86 21.39 -29.09
C ARG A 429 -28.62 22.10 -27.75
N LEU A 430 -27.38 22.51 -27.46
CA LEU A 430 -27.04 23.22 -26.23
C LEU A 430 -27.77 24.57 -26.13
N THR A 431 -27.81 25.34 -27.23
CA THR A 431 -28.53 26.62 -27.25
C THR A 431 -30.02 26.45 -27.04
N ALA A 432 -30.64 25.42 -27.65
CA ALA A 432 -32.04 25.09 -27.44
C ALA A 432 -32.34 24.70 -25.98
N ALA A 433 -31.52 23.82 -25.39
CA ALA A 433 -31.65 23.42 -23.98
C ALA A 433 -31.50 24.61 -23.02
N ASN A 434 -30.59 25.54 -23.30
CA ASN A 434 -30.44 26.75 -22.51
C ASN A 434 -31.68 27.65 -22.61
N VAL A 435 -32.29 27.77 -23.80
CA VAL A 435 -33.54 28.51 -23.97
C VAL A 435 -34.66 27.87 -23.16
N GLU A 436 -34.81 26.55 -23.21
CA GLU A 436 -35.80 25.81 -22.40
C GLU A 436 -35.59 26.04 -20.90
N SER A 437 -34.35 25.95 -20.42
CA SER A 437 -34.02 26.21 -19.00
C SER A 437 -34.35 27.65 -18.57
N ILE A 438 -34.05 28.64 -19.42
CA ILE A 438 -34.39 30.04 -19.16
C ILE A 438 -35.91 30.23 -19.13
N VAL A 439 -36.64 29.66 -20.08
CA VAL A 439 -38.11 29.75 -20.12
C VAL A 439 -38.73 29.09 -18.90
N GLN A 440 -38.24 27.92 -18.49
CA GLN A 440 -38.69 27.24 -17.27
C GLN A 440 -38.48 28.13 -16.03
N HIS A 441 -37.30 28.70 -15.87
CA HIS A 441 -37.00 29.58 -14.73
C HIS A 441 -37.81 30.89 -14.75
N LEU A 442 -38.12 31.44 -15.94
CA LEU A 442 -39.02 32.59 -16.08
C LEU A 442 -40.48 32.24 -15.75
N SER A 443 -40.93 31.03 -16.11
CA SER A 443 -42.25 30.50 -15.78
C SER A 443 -42.40 30.26 -14.28
N GLU A 444 -41.40 29.65 -13.63
CA GLU A 444 -41.38 29.44 -12.16
C GLU A 444 -41.44 30.75 -11.38
N LYS A 445 -40.84 31.83 -11.91
CA LYS A 445 -40.91 33.19 -11.34
C LYS A 445 -42.18 33.96 -11.69
N GLY A 446 -43.09 33.37 -12.48
CA GLY A 446 -44.34 33.99 -12.91
C GLY A 446 -44.17 35.18 -13.87
N LEU A 447 -43.00 35.31 -14.49
CA LEU A 447 -42.69 36.41 -15.43
C LEU A 447 -43.17 36.13 -16.85
N VAL A 448 -43.48 34.87 -17.16
CA VAL A 448 -44.01 34.42 -18.46
C VAL A 448 -45.15 33.45 -18.21
N SER A 449 -46.33 33.73 -18.76
CA SER A 449 -47.43 32.76 -18.83
C SER A 449 -47.24 31.89 -20.06
N VAL A 450 -46.76 30.66 -19.88
CA VAL A 450 -46.81 29.66 -20.94
C VAL A 450 -48.26 29.19 -21.04
N ASN A 451 -49.08 29.89 -21.82
CA ASN A 451 -50.38 29.37 -22.22
C ASN A 451 -50.10 28.17 -23.13
N ALA A 452 -50.44 26.97 -22.64
CA ALA A 452 -50.36 25.72 -23.38
C ALA A 452 -51.21 25.76 -24.66
#